data_AF-B9L6G2-F1
#
_entry.id   AF-B9L6G2-F1
#
_cell.length_a   1.000
_cell.length_b   1.000
_cell.length_c   1.000
_cell.angle_alpha   90.00
_cell.angle_beta   90.00
_cell.angle_gamma   90.00
#
_symmetry.space_group_name_H-M   'P 1'
#
loop_
_entity.id
_entity.type
_entity.pdbx_description
1 polymer ?
#
loop_
_entity_poly.entity_id
_entity_poly.type
_entity_poly.pdbx_seq_one_letter_code
_entity_poly.pdbx_strand_id
1 'polypeptide(L)' 'MEKLNKAIEKIKNDSTLNDFEKENAINHLKEWYNEKKSLSYIEEKLEKIWEKVLPVLNEAGLI' A
#
# COMPACT_ATOMS: atom_id res chain seq x y z
N MET A 1 8.92 1.55 -5.22
CA MET A 1 9.81 0.45 -5.66
C MET A 1 11.20 0.51 -5.04
N GLU A 2 11.90 1.65 -5.07
CA GLU A 2 13.27 1.73 -4.55
C GLU A 2 13.39 1.32 -3.06
N LYS A 3 12.47 1.77 -2.20
CA LYS A 3 12.43 1.39 -0.78
C LYS A 3 12.14 -0.11 -0.56
N LEU A 4 11.25 -0.71 -1.36
CA LEU A 4 10.95 -2.15 -1.31
C LEU A 4 12.18 -2.98 -1.70
N ASN A 5 12.86 -2.60 -2.78
CA ASN A 5 14.07 -3.30 -3.23
C ASN A 5 15.19 -3.22 -2.18
N LYS A 6 15.39 -2.06 -1.54
CA LYS A 6 16.35 -1.90 -0.43
C LYS A 6 16.02 -2.82 0.76
N ALA A 7 14.74 -2.96 1.10
CA ALA A 7 14.32 -3.84 2.18
C ALA A 7 14.50 -5.34 1.84
N ILE A 8 14.16 -5.74 0.61
CA ILE A 8 14.40 -7.10 0.11
C ILE A 8 15.89 -7.45 0.15
N GLU A 9 16.75 -6.55 -0.32
CA GLU A 9 18.21 -6.78 -0.30
C GLU A 9 18.77 -6.89 1.12
N LYS A 10 18.23 -6.16 2.09
CA LYS A 10 18.61 -6.34 3.50
C LYS A 10 18.26 -7.73 4.01
N ILE A 11 17.07 -8.23 3.71
CA ILE A 11 16.63 -9.57 4.14
C ILE A 11 17.48 -10.66 3.51
N LYS A 12 17.79 -10.56 2.21
CA LYS A 12 18.65 -11.54 1.51
C LYS A 12 20.03 -11.66 2.15
N ASN A 13 20.62 -10.53 2.51
CA ASN A 13 21.97 -10.45 3.07
C ASN A 13 22.03 -10.65 4.59
N ASP A 14 20.89 -10.87 5.25
CA ASP A 14 20.83 -11.10 6.68
C ASP A 14 21.43 -12.48 7.02
N SER A 15 22.41 -12.53 7.92
CA SER A 15 23.08 -13.78 8.32
C SER A 15 22.37 -14.51 9.45
N THR A 16 21.36 -13.89 10.07
CA THR A 16 20.61 -14.45 11.21
C THR A 16 19.40 -15.27 10.77
N LEU A 17 18.97 -15.09 9.51
CA LEU A 17 17.84 -15.80 8.91
C LEU A 17 18.34 -16.96 8.04
N ASN A 18 17.63 -18.09 8.10
CA ASN A 18 17.81 -19.17 7.14
C ASN A 18 17.07 -18.87 5.82
N ASP A 19 17.28 -19.71 4.81
CA ASP A 19 16.72 -19.50 3.46
C ASP A 19 15.18 -19.48 3.45
N PHE A 20 14.54 -20.34 4.25
CA PHE A 20 13.08 -20.37 4.36
C PHE A 20 12.53 -19.09 5.01
N GLU A 21 13.17 -18.61 6.08
CA GLU A 21 12.77 -17.36 6.75
C GLU A 21 12.93 -16.16 5.83
N LYS A 22 14.01 -16.11 5.05
CA LYS A 22 14.25 -15.07 4.05
C LYS A 22 13.18 -15.07 2.97
N GLU A 23 12.88 -16.23 2.40
CA GLU A 23 11.87 -16.36 1.36
C GLU A 23 10.50 -15.93 1.88
N ASN A 24 10.11 -16.40 3.06
CA ASN A 24 8.84 -16.07 3.68
C ASN A 24 8.72 -14.57 3.99
N ALA A 25 9.76 -13.96 4.57
CA ALA A 25 9.79 -12.53 4.86
C ALA A 25 9.71 -11.67 3.59
N ILE A 26 10.41 -12.07 2.51
CA ILE A 26 10.36 -11.37 1.22
C ILE A 26 8.96 -11.47 0.59
N ASN A 27 8.31 -12.63 0.67
CA ASN A 27 6.96 -12.82 0.13
C ASN A 27 5.95 -11.95 0.86
N HIS A 28 5.91 -12.00 2.19
CA HIS A 28 5.03 -11.13 2.98
C HIS A 28 5.29 -9.64 2.75
N LEU A 29 6.55 -9.23 2.59
CA LEU A 29 6.87 -7.84 2.32
C LEU A 29 6.34 -7.38 0.95
N LYS A 30 6.38 -8.25 -0.07
CA LYS A 30 5.80 -7.95 -1.40
C LYS A 30 4.27 -7.91 -1.35
N GLU A 31 3.64 -8.84 -0.64
CA GLU A 31 2.19 -8.86 -0.41
C GLU A 31 1.73 -7.56 0.25
N TRP A 32 2.34 -7.19 1.38
CA TRP A 32 2.05 -5.96 2.09
C TRP A 32 2.19 -4.71 1.21
N TYR A 33 3.26 -4.63 0.41
CA TYR A 33 3.46 -3.50 -0.49
C TYR A 33 2.37 -3.41 -1.57
N ASN A 34 1.96 -4.55 -2.13
CA ASN A 34 0.89 -4.60 -3.12
C ASN A 34 -0.47 -4.24 -2.52
N GLU A 35 -0.78 -4.71 -1.32
CA GLU A 35 -1.98 -4.33 -0.58
C GLU A 35 -2.03 -2.83 -0.33
N LYS A 36 -0.92 -2.24 0.15
CA LYS A 36 -0.83 -0.80 0.36
C LYS A 36 -1.07 -0.01 -0.92
N LYS A 37 -0.52 -0.45 -2.04
CA LYS A 37 -0.76 0.18 -3.33
C LYS A 37 -2.24 0.11 -3.75
N SER A 38 -2.89 -1.02 -3.52
CA SER A 38 -4.32 -1.21 -3.80
C SER A 38 -5.20 -0.32 -2.90
N LEU A 39 -4.85 -0.17 -1.63
CA LEU A 39 -5.54 0.75 -0.72
C LEU A 39 -5.43 2.21 -1.17
N SER A 40 -4.22 2.67 -1.50
CA SER A 40 -4.03 4.03 -2.02
C SER A 40 -4.83 4.28 -3.30
N TYR A 41 -4.95 3.27 -4.16
CA TYR A 41 -5.80 3.37 -5.37
C TYR A 41 -7.30 3.49 -5.03
N ILE A 42 -7.77 2.79 -4.00
CA ILE A 42 -9.15 2.89 -3.52
C ILE A 42 -9.39 4.26 -2.89
N GLU A 43 -8.46 4.76 -2.06
CA GLU A 43 -8.52 6.09 -1.45
C GLU A 43 -8.64 7.18 -2.52
N GLU A 44 -7.80 7.15 -3.56
CA GLU A 44 -7.86 8.11 -4.68
C GLU A 44 -9.23 8.06 -5.40
N LYS A 45 -9.82 6.87 -5.55
CA LYS A 45 -11.16 6.74 -6.13
C LYS A 45 -12.25 7.30 -5.23
N LEU A 46 -12.15 7.07 -3.92
CA LEU A 46 -13.10 7.60 -2.95
C LEU A 46 -13.02 9.13 -2.91
N GLU A 47 -11.83 9.71 -2.93
CA GLU A 47 -11.65 11.16 -3.03
C GLU A 47 -12.31 11.73 -4.29
N LYS A 48 -12.09 11.12 -5.47
CA LYS A 48 -12.74 11.55 -6.72
C LYS A 48 -14.27 11.44 -6.69
N ILE A 49 -14.82 10.45 -5.98
CA ILE A 49 -16.27 10.35 -5.79
C ILE A 49 -16.73 11.44 -4.82
N TRP A 50 -15.99 11.65 -3.74
CA TRP A 50 -16.29 12.66 -2.74
C TRP A 50 -16.32 14.06 -3.34
N GLU A 51 -15.36 14.41 -4.21
CA GLU A 51 -15.35 15.68 -4.97
C GLU A 51 -16.61 15.90 -5.82
N LYS A 52 -17.25 14.82 -6.29
CA LYS A 52 -18.52 14.90 -7.05
C LYS A 52 -19.74 14.99 -6.15
N VAL A 53 -19.67 14.39 -4.96
CA VAL A 53 -20.76 14.39 -3.98
C VAL A 53 -20.79 15.71 -3.21
N LEU A 54 -19.63 16.34 -2.98
CA LEU A 54 -19.51 17.59 -2.21
C LEU A 54 -20.47 18.69 -2.71
N PRO A 55 -20.54 19.00 -4.02
CA PRO A 55 -21.44 20.03 -4.53
C PRO A 55 -22.91 19.67 -4.32
N VAL A 56 -23.27 18.38 -4.46
CA VAL A 56 -24.65 17.90 -4.25
C VAL A 56 -25.08 18.09 -2.80
N LEU A 57 -24.19 17.78 -1.84
CA LEU A 57 -24.45 17.98 -0.42
C LEU A 57 -24.57 19.46 -0.06
N ASN A 58 -23.72 20.31 -0.64
CA ASN A 58 -23.77 21.76 -0.47
C ASN A 58 -25.05 22.37 -1.07
N GLU A 59 -25.46 21.95 -2.27
CA GLU A 59 -26.74 22.34 -2.89
C GLU A 59 -27.95 21.91 -2.05
N ALA A 60 -27.87 20.77 -1.38
CA ALA A 60 -28.89 20.29 -0.46
C ALA A 60 -28.85 20.96 0.93
N GLY A 61 -27.88 21.84 1.20
CA GLY A 61 -27.73 22.52 2.50
C GLY A 61 -27.32 21.60 3.65
N LEU A 62 -26.70 20.46 3.35
CA LEU A 62 -26.26 19.47 4.35
C LEU A 62 -24.85 19.75 4.89
N ILE A 63 -24.05 20.52 4.15
CA ILE A 63 -22.71 21.02 4.51
C ILE A 63 -22.54 22.45 4.02
#